data_AF-A0A8S2G5N4-F1
#
_entry.id   AF-A0A8S2G5N4-F1
#
_cell.length_a   1.000
_cell.length_b   1.000
_cell.length_c   1.000
_cell.angle_alpha   90.00
_cell.angle_beta   90.00
_cell.angle_gamma   90.00
#
_symmetry.space_group_name_H-M   'P 1'
#
loop_
_entity.id
_entity.type
_entity.pdbx_description
1 polymer ?
#
loop_
_entity_poly.entity_id
_entity_poly.type
_entity_poly.pdbx_seq_one_letter_code
_entity_poly.pdbx_strand_id
1 'polypeptide(L)'
;DTCFIAHCYPYTFTDLKDDLEHLSLTRPRDILRRDVLCETRAGNSCFIMTVTDESVPLTQKKFVFITARVHPGETNASYMMRGLLDFITSDDMAAQKLRKLLVFKIVPMLNPDGVIIGNY
;
A
#
# COMPACT_ATOMS: atom_id res chain seq x y z
N ASP A 1 21.53 6.02 -27.86
CA ASP A 1 21.70 6.00 -26.40
C ASP A 1 20.73 6.95 -25.73
N THR A 2 20.02 6.49 -24.70
CA THR A 2 19.02 7.27 -23.96
C THR A 2 19.31 7.19 -22.47
N CYS A 3 19.29 8.33 -21.76
CA CYS A 3 19.49 8.41 -20.32
C CYS A 3 18.36 9.24 -19.68
N PHE A 4 17.96 8.89 -18.46
CA PHE A 4 16.95 9.59 -17.66
C PHE A 4 17.58 10.05 -16.34
N ILE A 5 17.27 11.27 -15.91
CA ILE A 5 17.73 11.86 -14.66
C ILE A 5 16.50 12.24 -13.83
N ALA A 6 16.51 11.93 -12.53
CA ALA A 6 15.42 12.24 -11.60
C ALA A 6 15.97 12.73 -10.25
N HIS A 7 15.17 13.51 -9.52
CA HIS A 7 15.51 13.99 -8.17
C HIS A 7 15.71 12.85 -7.16
N CYS A 8 14.93 11.78 -7.32
CA CYS A 8 14.98 10.55 -6.54
C CYS A 8 14.58 9.38 -7.46
N TYR A 9 14.89 8.15 -7.04
CA TYR A 9 14.50 6.96 -7.82
C TYR A 9 12.97 6.89 -7.92
N PRO A 10 12.39 6.90 -9.13
CA PRO A 10 10.96 7.09 -9.31
C PRO A 10 10.17 5.83 -8.95
N TYR A 11 9.01 6.02 -8.34
CA TYR A 11 8.00 4.97 -8.14
C TYR A 11 6.68 5.50 -8.68
N THR A 12 6.24 4.94 -9.80
CA THR A 12 5.09 5.38 -10.58
C THR A 12 3.77 4.83 -10.03
N PHE A 13 2.65 5.38 -10.50
CA PHE A 13 1.35 4.81 -10.19
C PHE A 13 1.11 3.45 -10.85
N THR A 14 1.80 3.15 -11.96
CA THR A 14 1.76 1.81 -12.58
C THR A 14 2.48 0.80 -11.70
N ASP A 15 3.69 1.13 -11.20
CA ASP A 15 4.43 0.26 -10.27
C ASP A 15 3.58 -0.07 -9.03
N LEU A 16 2.83 0.91 -8.51
CA LEU A 16 1.89 0.68 -7.42
C LEU A 16 0.83 -0.36 -7.78
N LYS A 17 0.15 -0.17 -8.92
CA LYS A 17 -0.94 -1.06 -9.32
C LYS A 17 -0.44 -2.49 -9.51
N ASP A 18 0.72 -2.65 -10.13
CA ASP A 18 1.34 -3.93 -10.38
C ASP A 18 1.73 -4.63 -9.07
N ASP A 19 2.34 -3.91 -8.12
CA ASP A 19 2.68 -4.44 -6.80
C ASP A 19 1.43 -4.87 -6.01
N LEU A 20 0.37 -4.04 -6.03
CA LEU A 20 -0.89 -4.36 -5.33
C LEU A 20 -1.65 -5.51 -5.99
N GLU A 21 -1.60 -5.62 -7.32
CA GLU A 21 -2.19 -6.74 -8.06
C GLU A 21 -1.46 -8.04 -7.75
N HIS A 22 -0.14 -8.03 -7.82
CA HIS A 22 0.68 -9.18 -7.45
C HIS A 22 0.38 -9.66 -6.02
N LEU A 23 0.31 -8.74 -5.05
CA LEU A 23 -0.05 -9.09 -3.67
C LEU A 23 -1.47 -9.67 -3.57
N SER A 24 -2.44 -9.09 -4.29
CA SER A 24 -3.83 -9.56 -4.28
C SER A 24 -4.00 -10.96 -4.90
N LEU A 25 -3.13 -11.33 -5.85
CA LEU A 25 -3.12 -12.65 -6.49
C LEU A 25 -2.37 -13.71 -5.67
N THR A 26 -1.34 -13.29 -4.92
CA THR A 26 -0.45 -14.21 -4.19
C THR A 26 -0.79 -14.36 -2.71
N ARG A 27 -1.70 -13.55 -2.17
CA ARG A 27 -2.10 -13.60 -0.76
C ARG A 27 -3.56 -14.03 -0.61
N PRO A 28 -3.87 -14.86 0.40
CA PRO A 28 -5.25 -15.22 0.72
C PRO A 28 -6.12 -13.99 1.01
N ARG A 29 -7.38 -14.01 0.56
CA ARG A 29 -8.30 -12.86 0.72
C ARG A 29 -8.71 -12.58 2.17
N ASP A 30 -8.67 -13.60 3.01
CA ASP A 30 -8.89 -13.53 4.46
C ASP A 30 -7.72 -12.89 5.21
N ILE A 31 -6.57 -12.72 4.53
CA ILE A 31 -5.39 -12.00 5.04
C ILE A 31 -5.31 -10.58 4.46
N LEU A 32 -5.51 -10.46 3.15
CA LEU A 32 -5.34 -9.22 2.40
C LEU A 32 -6.57 -8.91 1.55
N ARG A 33 -7.16 -7.75 1.79
CA ARG A 33 -8.21 -7.19 0.94
C ARG A 33 -7.79 -5.86 0.33
N ARG A 34 -7.96 -5.74 -0.98
CA ARG A 34 -7.77 -4.50 -1.74
C ARG A 34 -9.12 -3.88 -2.07
N ASP A 35 -9.33 -2.64 -1.63
CA ASP A 35 -10.50 -1.84 -1.98
C ASP A 35 -10.07 -0.51 -2.61
N VAL A 36 -11.00 0.17 -3.27
CA VAL A 36 -10.84 1.58 -3.65
C VAL A 36 -11.44 2.44 -2.54
N LEU A 37 -10.62 3.26 -1.90
CA LEU A 37 -11.05 4.18 -0.83
C LEU A 37 -11.92 5.30 -1.41
N CYS A 38 -11.45 5.90 -2.48
CA CYS A 38 -12.12 6.96 -3.22
C CYS A 38 -11.48 7.13 -4.61
N GLU A 39 -12.10 7.97 -5.43
CA GLU A 39 -11.49 8.51 -6.64
C GLU A 39 -10.88 9.88 -6.33
N THR A 40 -9.73 10.16 -6.92
CA THR A 40 -9.08 11.47 -6.83
C THR A 40 -9.73 12.48 -7.78
N ARG A 41 -9.24 13.73 -7.76
CA ARG A 41 -9.80 14.80 -8.61
C ARG A 41 -9.59 14.53 -10.10
N ALA A 42 -8.52 13.83 -10.47
CA ALA A 42 -8.29 13.41 -11.85
C ALA A 42 -8.92 12.05 -12.20
N GLY A 43 -9.71 11.45 -11.29
CA GLY A 43 -10.40 10.18 -11.52
C GLY A 43 -9.53 8.94 -11.33
N ASN A 44 -8.37 9.05 -10.66
CA ASN A 44 -7.55 7.89 -10.34
C ASN A 44 -8.06 7.22 -9.06
N SER A 45 -8.01 5.88 -9.01
CA SER A 45 -8.31 5.16 -7.78
C SER A 45 -7.27 5.43 -6.70
N CYS A 46 -7.72 5.87 -5.54
CA CYS A 46 -6.93 5.85 -4.31
C CYS A 46 -7.21 4.53 -3.58
N PHE A 47 -6.22 3.63 -3.56
CA PHE A 47 -6.39 2.29 -3.01
C PHE A 47 -6.25 2.26 -1.49
N ILE A 48 -6.97 1.36 -0.84
CA ILE A 48 -6.77 0.99 0.57
C ILE A 48 -6.64 -0.52 0.70
N MET A 49 -5.59 -0.94 1.41
CA MET A 49 -5.33 -2.33 1.75
C MET A 49 -5.78 -2.57 3.18
N THR A 50 -6.58 -3.62 3.39
CA THR A 50 -6.90 -4.13 4.72
C THR A 50 -6.11 -5.39 4.96
N VAL A 51 -5.27 -5.40 6.01
CA VAL A 51 -4.48 -6.59 6.39
C VAL A 51 -4.81 -6.99 7.81
N THR A 52 -5.32 -8.20 8.01
CA THR A 52 -5.63 -8.77 9.33
C THR A 52 -5.82 -10.28 9.22
N ASP A 53 -5.98 -10.98 10.34
CA ASP A 53 -6.37 -12.40 10.36
C ASP A 53 -7.88 -12.51 10.67
N GLU A 54 -8.73 -12.70 9.66
CA GLU A 54 -10.19 -12.70 9.85
C GLU A 54 -10.72 -13.77 10.82
N SER A 55 -9.92 -14.77 11.22
CA SER A 55 -10.31 -15.77 12.22
C SER A 55 -10.50 -15.18 13.63
N VAL A 56 -9.87 -14.04 13.93
CA VAL A 56 -9.95 -13.38 15.24
C VAL A 56 -10.96 -12.22 15.18
N PRO A 57 -11.96 -12.17 16.09
CA PRO A 57 -12.98 -11.12 16.10
C PRO A 57 -12.42 -9.70 16.17
N LEU A 58 -13.02 -8.77 15.42
CA LEU A 58 -12.59 -7.37 15.36
C LEU A 58 -12.62 -6.66 16.71
N THR A 59 -13.54 -7.05 17.61
CA THR A 59 -13.65 -6.50 18.98
C THR A 59 -12.41 -6.74 19.84
N GLN A 60 -11.57 -7.70 19.48
CA GLN A 60 -10.33 -8.03 20.18
C GLN A 60 -9.10 -7.37 19.55
N LYS A 61 -9.27 -6.59 18.48
CA LYS A 61 -8.18 -6.01 17.71
C LYS A 61 -8.15 -4.50 17.79
N LYS A 62 -6.96 -3.94 17.60
CA LYS A 62 -6.77 -2.50 17.42
C LYS A 62 -6.57 -2.16 15.96
N PHE A 63 -7.06 -1.00 15.56
CA PHE A 63 -6.84 -0.49 14.21
C PHE A 63 -5.54 0.30 14.14
N VAL A 64 -4.77 0.09 13.07
CA VAL A 64 -3.57 0.85 12.75
C VAL A 64 -3.73 1.39 11.35
N PHE A 65 -3.67 2.72 11.21
CA PHE A 65 -3.73 3.40 9.92
C PHE A 65 -2.32 3.80 9.50
N ILE A 66 -1.94 3.45 8.28
CA ILE A 66 -0.63 3.77 7.71
C ILE A 66 -0.87 4.36 6.33
N THR A 67 -0.27 5.51 6.05
CA THR A 67 -0.44 6.19 4.77
C THR A 67 0.91 6.66 4.23
N ALA A 68 1.02 6.81 2.92
CA ALA A 68 2.23 7.31 2.26
C ALA A 68 1.90 8.15 1.01
N ARG A 69 2.91 8.87 0.51
CA ARG A 69 2.86 9.71 -0.69
C ARG A 69 1.71 10.72 -0.64
N VAL A 70 1.64 11.49 0.47
CA VAL A 70 0.84 12.72 0.52
C VAL A 70 1.48 13.77 -0.39
N HIS A 71 2.78 13.97 -0.20
CA HIS A 71 3.64 14.67 -1.13
C HIS A 71 4.09 13.67 -2.22
N PRO A 72 3.71 13.89 -3.48
CA PRO A 72 3.99 12.95 -4.56
C PRO A 72 5.48 12.77 -4.85
N GLY A 73 6.34 13.76 -4.56
CA GLY A 73 7.79 13.69 -4.80
C GLY A 73 8.58 12.82 -3.81
N GLU A 74 7.99 12.44 -2.68
CA GLU A 74 8.63 11.65 -1.61
C GLU A 74 8.63 10.13 -1.93
N THR A 75 9.28 9.75 -3.03
CA THR A 75 9.20 8.38 -3.60
C THR A 75 9.71 7.28 -2.68
N ASN A 76 10.65 7.60 -1.77
CA ASN A 76 11.14 6.67 -0.75
C ASN A 76 10.01 6.06 0.10
N ALA A 77 8.93 6.81 0.32
CA ALA A 77 7.76 6.32 1.06
C ALA A 77 7.07 5.14 0.36
N SER A 78 7.10 5.07 -0.98
CA SER A 78 6.51 3.94 -1.71
C SER A 78 7.34 2.66 -1.58
N TYR A 79 8.67 2.76 -1.59
CA TYR A 79 9.53 1.60 -1.36
C TYR A 79 9.38 1.07 0.07
N MET A 80 9.31 1.97 1.06
CA MET A 80 9.01 1.58 2.44
C MET A 80 7.65 0.89 2.54
N MET A 81 6.65 1.41 1.83
CA MET A 81 5.31 0.84 1.83
C MET A 81 5.25 -0.54 1.17
N ARG A 82 5.98 -0.74 0.07
CA ARG A 82 6.13 -2.05 -0.58
C ARG A 82 6.71 -3.08 0.39
N GLY A 83 7.84 -2.76 1.03
CA GLY A 83 8.46 -3.65 2.02
C GLY A 83 7.55 -3.94 3.21
N LEU A 84 6.81 -2.94 3.71
CA LEU A 84 5.82 -3.12 4.77
C LEU A 84 4.71 -4.08 4.35
N LEU A 85 4.13 -3.89 3.15
CA LEU A 85 3.06 -4.74 2.63
C LEU A 85 3.55 -6.17 2.41
N ASP A 86 4.74 -6.35 1.85
CA ASP A 86 5.36 -7.67 1.67
C ASP A 86 5.54 -8.38 3.02
N PHE A 87 6.11 -7.69 4.02
CA PHE A 87 6.31 -8.25 5.35
C PHE A 87 4.99 -8.58 6.05
N ILE A 88 4.07 -7.61 6.16
CA ILE A 88 2.86 -7.77 6.96
C ILE A 88 1.85 -8.74 6.34
N THR A 89 2.01 -9.09 5.06
CA THR A 89 1.21 -10.12 4.38
C THR A 89 1.94 -11.46 4.26
N SER A 90 3.22 -11.55 4.64
CA SER A 90 4.01 -12.78 4.56
C SER A 90 3.60 -13.82 5.63
N ASP A 91 4.19 -15.01 5.50
CA ASP A 91 4.08 -16.10 6.48
C ASP A 91 5.04 -15.96 7.66
N ASP A 92 5.74 -14.82 7.80
CA ASP A 92 6.60 -14.58 8.96
C ASP A 92 5.79 -14.64 10.28
N MET A 93 6.33 -15.30 11.30
CA MET A 93 5.64 -15.49 12.58
C MET A 93 5.28 -14.16 13.27
N ALA A 94 6.14 -13.14 13.15
CA ALA A 94 5.86 -11.82 13.68
C ALA A 94 4.70 -11.16 12.92
N ALA A 95 4.69 -11.26 11.58
CA ALA A 95 3.59 -10.75 10.77
C ALA A 95 2.25 -11.43 11.10
N GLN A 96 2.25 -12.76 11.23
CA GLN A 96 1.06 -13.52 11.66
C GLN A 96 0.56 -13.06 13.05
N LYS A 97 1.48 -12.90 14.01
CA LYS A 97 1.13 -12.41 15.36
C LYS A 97 0.53 -11.01 15.32
N LEU A 98 1.09 -10.11 14.50
CA LEU A 98 0.55 -8.77 14.31
C LEU A 98 -0.86 -8.81 13.72
N ARG A 99 -1.11 -9.62 12.69
CA ARG A 99 -2.43 -9.76 12.04
C ARG A 99 -3.52 -10.30 12.98
N LYS A 100 -3.15 -11.10 13.98
CA LYS A 100 -4.08 -11.57 15.03
C LYS A 100 -4.48 -10.47 16.02
N LEU A 101 -3.59 -9.51 16.28
CA LEU A 101 -3.79 -8.44 17.25
C LEU A 101 -4.32 -7.14 16.63
N LEU A 102 -4.09 -6.95 15.33
CA LEU A 102 -4.28 -5.67 14.65
C LEU A 102 -5.07 -5.81 13.36
N VAL A 103 -5.76 -4.74 13.01
CA VAL A 103 -6.30 -4.50 11.68
C VAL A 103 -5.54 -3.35 11.06
N PHE A 104 -4.74 -3.64 10.03
CA PHE A 104 -4.03 -2.61 9.30
C PHE A 104 -4.93 -2.05 8.20
N LYS A 105 -5.04 -0.73 8.16
CA LYS A 105 -5.67 0.04 7.08
C LYS A 105 -4.58 0.88 6.42
N ILE A 106 -4.18 0.47 5.22
CA ILE A 106 -2.98 0.99 4.57
C ILE A 106 -3.36 1.70 3.27
N VAL A 107 -3.04 2.99 3.16
CA VAL A 107 -3.18 3.76 1.91
C VAL A 107 -1.79 4.00 1.33
N PRO A 108 -1.34 3.19 0.35
CA PRO A 108 0.05 3.22 -0.08
C PRO A 108 0.42 4.45 -0.90
N MET A 109 -0.58 5.14 -1.47
CA MET A 109 -0.39 6.37 -2.22
C MET A 109 -1.62 7.26 -2.09
N LEU A 110 -1.52 8.32 -1.28
CA LEU A 110 -2.62 9.26 -1.06
C LEU A 110 -2.80 10.26 -2.21
N ASN A 111 -1.74 10.56 -2.96
CA ASN A 111 -1.77 11.56 -4.04
C ASN A 111 -1.33 10.99 -5.40
N PRO A 112 -2.07 10.02 -5.98
CA PRO A 112 -1.71 9.43 -7.27
C PRO A 112 -1.71 10.46 -8.41
N ASP A 113 -2.59 11.47 -8.36
CA ASP A 113 -2.65 12.54 -9.36
C ASP A 113 -1.31 13.29 -9.44
N GLY A 114 -0.80 13.74 -8.29
CA GLY A 114 0.47 14.43 -8.19
C GLY A 114 1.66 13.57 -8.64
N VAL A 115 1.60 12.26 -8.39
CA VAL A 115 2.63 11.30 -8.82
C VAL A 115 2.65 11.19 -10.34
N ILE A 116 1.47 11.09 -10.98
CA ILE A 116 1.34 10.95 -12.44
C ILE A 116 1.88 12.19 -13.16
N ILE A 117 1.65 13.39 -12.61
CA ILE A 117 2.06 14.65 -13.25
C ILE A 117 3.46 15.15 -12.82
N GLY A 118 4.13 14.46 -11.89
CA GLY A 118 5.49 14.80 -11.47
C GLY A 118 5.60 16.00 -10.53
N ASN A 119 4.60 16.21 -9.67
CA ASN A 119 4.67 17.22 -8.61
C ASN A 119 5.62 16.78 -7.47
N TYR A 120 6.00 17.74 -6.61
CA TYR A 120 6.64 17.46 -5.33
C TYR A 120 5.60 17.39 -4.21
#